data_AF-R7HV56-F1
#
_entry.id   AF-R7HV56-F1
#
_cell.length_a   1.000
_cell.length_b   1.000
_cell.length_c   1.000
_cell.angle_alpha   90.00
_cell.angle_beta   90.00
_cell.angle_gamma   90.00
#
_symmetry.space_group_name_H-M   'P 1'
#
loop_
_entity.id
_entity.type
_entity.pdbx_description
1 polymer ?
#
loop_
_entity_poly.entity_id
_entity_poly.type
_entity_poly.pdbx_seq_one_letter_code
_entity_poly.pdbx_strand_id
1 'polypeptide(L)'
;MVATFDYKGFAKDLTKEAEKSIPEDIALKHKKEFLDKIYNFTFIAGEAFSNDDTIESSDTAKTLTQLISEWTFHKYIDLLRSDIPEMYHESILQKLAYVAFEMGKESLFSNLTQEQMLTLVEVQVKKAFTKACKQLLDSGKISQEAYEKVCNLSNIDEYSSRLCHNVKIAPRHKSTLKYTVGILIIGLFALITSAVFPESPYLAIISPIILVLLSMYIGFYFGANHFSK
;
A
#
# COMPACT_ATOMS: atom_id res chain seq x y z
N MET A 1 -3.63 19.04 21.21
CA MET A 1 -3.57 17.92 22.19
C MET A 1 -2.65 16.89 21.60
N VAL A 2 -1.64 16.44 22.33
CA VAL A 2 -0.69 15.42 21.86
C VAL A 2 -1.46 14.10 21.67
N ALA A 3 -1.32 13.43 20.52
CA ALA A 3 -1.96 12.15 20.21
C ALA A 3 -1.46 11.04 21.14
N THR A 4 -1.92 11.04 22.39
CA THR A 4 -1.37 10.19 23.44
C THR A 4 -2.14 8.87 23.41
N PHE A 5 -1.53 7.82 22.88
CA PHE A 5 -2.03 6.44 22.98
C PHE A 5 -1.04 5.57 23.76
N ASP A 6 -1.51 4.44 24.31
CA ASP A 6 -0.64 3.48 25.00
C ASP A 6 0.22 2.70 24.00
N TYR A 7 1.24 3.36 23.45
CA TYR A 7 2.18 2.76 22.49
C TYR A 7 2.98 1.60 23.09
N LYS A 8 3.18 1.59 24.41
CA LYS A 8 3.89 0.50 25.11
C LYS A 8 3.02 -0.75 25.16
N GLY A 9 1.75 -0.62 25.54
CA GLY A 9 0.76 -1.69 25.46
C GLY A 9 0.57 -2.18 24.03
N PHE A 10 0.43 -1.23 23.09
CA PHE A 10 0.28 -1.53 21.67
C PHE A 10 1.45 -2.35 21.10
N ALA A 11 2.70 -1.99 21.42
CA ALA A 11 3.87 -2.75 21.00
C ALA A 11 3.86 -4.20 21.53
N LYS A 12 3.44 -4.41 22.78
CA LYS A 12 3.30 -5.76 23.35
C LYS A 12 2.22 -6.56 22.62
N ASP A 13 1.08 -5.94 22.34
CA ASP A 13 -0.05 -6.62 21.71
C ASP A 13 0.24 -6.96 20.24
N LEU A 14 0.84 -6.03 19.50
CA LEU A 14 1.25 -6.28 18.11
C LEU A 14 2.33 -7.35 18.03
N THR A 15 3.26 -7.42 18.99
CA THR A 15 4.27 -8.48 19.07
C THR A 15 3.64 -9.85 19.29
N LYS A 16 2.62 -9.95 20.17
CA LYS A 16 1.86 -11.20 20.37
C LYS A 16 1.07 -11.60 19.13
N GLU A 17 0.56 -10.63 18.36
CA GLU A 17 -0.11 -10.88 17.10
C GLU A 17 0.86 -11.38 16.04
N ALA A 18 2.02 -10.73 15.92
CA ALA A 18 3.10 -11.15 15.03
C ALA A 18 3.55 -12.58 15.34
N GLU A 19 3.67 -12.96 16.62
CA GLU A 19 4.05 -14.32 17.04
C GLU A 19 3.17 -15.42 16.42
N LYS A 20 1.87 -15.15 16.23
CA LYS A 20 0.92 -16.10 15.63
C LYS A 20 1.09 -16.25 14.12
N SER A 21 1.75 -15.29 13.49
CA SER A 21 1.88 -15.16 12.03
C SER A 21 3.33 -15.31 11.55
N ILE A 22 4.26 -15.67 12.43
CA ILE A 22 5.65 -15.92 12.05
C ILE A 22 5.72 -17.17 11.16
N PRO A 23 6.38 -17.09 9.98
CA PRO A 23 6.62 -18.28 9.17
C PRO A 23 7.44 -19.35 9.92
N GLU A 24 7.14 -20.63 9.71
CA GLU A 24 7.77 -21.74 10.43
C GLU A 24 9.30 -21.74 10.33
N ASP A 25 9.85 -21.46 9.14
CA ASP A 25 11.29 -21.40 8.89
C ASP A 25 11.99 -20.33 9.76
N ILE A 26 11.32 -19.19 9.96
CA ILE A 26 11.80 -18.11 10.83
C ILE A 26 11.59 -18.47 12.31
N ALA A 27 10.44 -19.04 12.66
CA ALA A 27 10.10 -19.40 14.03
C ALA A 27 11.07 -20.43 14.63
N LEU A 28 11.63 -21.32 13.81
CA LEU A 28 12.58 -22.33 14.26
C LEU A 28 13.96 -21.77 14.63
N LYS A 29 14.40 -20.68 13.98
CA LYS A 29 15.79 -20.20 14.07
C LYS A 29 15.93 -18.80 14.68
N HIS A 30 14.98 -17.91 14.40
CA HIS A 30 15.10 -16.48 14.68
C HIS A 30 13.97 -15.93 15.55
N LYS A 31 13.06 -16.77 16.07
CA LYS A 31 11.83 -16.33 16.75
C LYS A 31 12.04 -15.20 17.77
N LYS A 32 12.99 -15.37 18.69
CA LYS A 32 13.23 -14.38 19.76
C LYS A 32 13.69 -13.05 19.17
N GLU A 33 14.77 -13.06 18.40
CA GLU A 33 15.33 -11.85 17.79
C GLU A 33 14.30 -11.15 16.91
N PHE A 34 13.54 -11.93 16.16
CA PHE A 34 12.46 -11.45 15.30
C PHE A 34 11.40 -10.70 16.10
N LEU A 35 10.87 -11.30 17.16
CA LEU A 35 9.89 -10.67 18.04
C LEU A 35 10.45 -9.43 18.76
N ASP A 36 11.71 -9.48 19.21
CA ASP A 36 12.39 -8.34 19.82
C ASP A 36 12.48 -7.15 18.85
N LYS A 37 12.78 -7.40 17.57
CA LYS A 37 12.78 -6.35 16.53
C LYS A 37 11.39 -5.78 16.28
N ILE A 38 10.35 -6.62 16.20
CA ILE A 38 8.97 -6.13 16.04
C ILE A 38 8.58 -5.22 17.20
N TYR A 39 8.85 -5.65 18.43
CA TYR A 39 8.59 -4.84 19.61
C TYR A 39 9.32 -3.49 19.53
N ASN A 40 10.62 -3.51 19.24
CA ASN A 40 11.45 -2.30 19.21
C ASN A 40 10.99 -1.30 18.14
N PHE A 41 10.76 -1.76 16.90
CA PHE A 41 10.26 -0.87 15.84
C PHE A 41 8.88 -0.31 16.16
N THR A 42 7.98 -1.13 16.72
CA THR A 42 6.63 -0.67 17.12
C THR A 42 6.71 0.35 18.25
N PHE A 43 7.56 0.10 19.24
CA PHE A 43 7.76 1.00 20.36
C PHE A 43 8.30 2.35 19.91
N ILE A 44 9.39 2.35 19.11
CA ILE A 44 10.03 3.57 18.64
C ILE A 44 9.10 4.39 17.74
N ALA A 45 8.40 3.73 16.82
CA ALA A 45 7.42 4.41 15.96
C ALA A 45 6.26 4.99 16.79
N GLY A 46 5.73 4.22 17.73
CA GLY A 46 4.63 4.65 18.59
C GLY A 46 5.01 5.79 19.51
N GLU A 47 6.22 5.77 20.09
CA GLU A 47 6.76 6.87 20.87
C GLU A 47 6.94 8.13 20.00
N ALA A 48 7.52 7.99 18.80
CA ALA A 48 7.74 9.10 17.89
C ALA A 48 6.43 9.78 17.49
N PHE A 49 5.42 9.01 17.05
CA PHE A 49 4.13 9.56 16.66
C PHE A 49 3.29 10.05 17.83
N SER A 50 3.39 9.40 19.00
CA SER A 50 2.68 9.88 20.19
C SER A 50 3.24 11.19 20.71
N ASN A 51 4.52 11.48 20.48
CA ASN A 51 5.16 12.72 20.92
C ASN A 51 5.16 13.80 19.83
N ASP A 52 4.62 13.52 18.64
CA ASP A 52 4.55 14.46 17.52
C ASP A 52 3.30 15.35 17.64
N ASP A 53 3.51 16.66 17.78
CA ASP A 53 2.45 17.64 17.95
C ASP A 53 1.66 17.91 16.67
N THR A 54 2.18 17.50 15.51
CA THR A 54 1.49 17.59 14.21
C THR A 54 0.45 16.49 14.01
N ILE A 55 0.46 15.46 14.87
CA ILE A 55 -0.51 14.36 14.83
C ILE A 55 -1.58 14.62 15.89
N GLU A 56 -2.77 15.01 15.43
CA GLU A 56 -3.86 15.39 16.33
C GLU A 56 -4.63 14.20 16.91
N SER A 57 -4.63 13.06 16.20
CA SER A 57 -5.45 11.90 16.54
C SER A 57 -4.61 10.71 17.01
N SER A 58 -4.96 10.19 18.18
CA SER A 58 -4.46 8.92 18.73
C SER A 58 -4.65 7.76 17.74
N ASP A 59 -5.78 7.71 17.04
CA ASP A 59 -6.05 6.64 16.07
C ASP A 59 -5.14 6.73 14.84
N THR A 60 -4.81 7.95 14.42
CA THR A 60 -3.84 8.19 13.34
C THR A 60 -2.45 7.76 13.78
N ALA A 61 -2.00 8.16 14.97
CA ALA A 61 -0.71 7.74 15.53
C ALA A 61 -0.61 6.21 15.61
N LYS A 62 -1.67 5.54 16.08
CA LYS A 62 -1.74 4.08 16.14
C LYS A 62 -1.68 3.42 14.76
N THR A 63 -2.41 3.96 13.78
CA THR A 63 -2.43 3.46 12.40
C THR A 63 -1.06 3.57 11.74
N LEU A 64 -0.40 4.72 11.87
CA LEU A 64 0.95 4.92 11.35
C LEU A 64 1.98 4.04 12.05
N THR A 65 1.85 3.85 13.36
CA THR A 65 2.70 2.93 14.12
C THR A 65 2.59 1.51 13.59
N GLN A 66 1.35 1.01 13.44
CA GLN A 66 1.08 -0.31 12.89
C GLN A 66 1.67 -0.48 11.49
N LEU A 67 1.52 0.54 10.63
CA LEU A 67 2.05 0.53 9.27
C LEU A 67 3.57 0.33 9.26
N ILE A 68 4.32 1.07 10.08
CA ILE A 68 5.78 0.93 10.17
C ILE A 68 6.15 -0.48 10.66
N SER A 69 5.46 -0.98 11.69
CA SER A 69 5.71 -2.31 12.25
C SER A 69 5.45 -3.43 11.24
N GLU A 70 4.36 -3.38 10.48
CA GLU A 70 4.05 -4.38 9.46
C GLU A 70 5.08 -4.36 8.32
N TRP A 71 5.48 -3.18 7.84
CA TRP A 71 6.51 -3.08 6.80
C TRP A 71 7.87 -3.60 7.26
N THR A 72 8.29 -3.27 8.49
CA THR A 72 9.56 -3.75 9.05
C THR A 72 9.51 -5.26 9.32
N PHE A 73 8.39 -5.80 9.79
CA PHE A 73 8.14 -7.25 9.94
C PHE A 73 8.35 -7.98 8.61
N HIS A 74 7.67 -7.56 7.56
CA HIS A 74 7.73 -8.24 6.26
C HIS A 74 9.11 -8.15 5.64
N LYS A 75 9.74 -6.97 5.69
CA LYS A 75 11.08 -6.79 5.12
C LYS A 75 12.15 -7.50 5.92
N TYR A 76 11.94 -7.72 7.21
CA TYR A 76 12.87 -8.54 7.98
C TYR A 76 12.78 -10.02 7.60
N ILE A 77 11.59 -10.54 7.31
CA ILE A 77 11.43 -11.90 6.74
C ILE A 77 12.18 -12.01 5.41
N ASP A 78 12.03 -11.03 4.52
CA ASP A 78 12.74 -11.02 3.24
C ASP A 78 14.27 -11.04 3.43
N LEU A 79 14.77 -10.27 4.40
CA LEU A 79 16.19 -10.24 4.74
C LEU A 79 16.69 -11.58 5.30
N LEU A 80 15.94 -12.20 6.21
CA LEU A 80 16.27 -13.51 6.79
C LEU A 80 16.25 -14.66 5.77
N ARG A 81 15.43 -14.53 4.72
CA ARG A 81 15.36 -15.49 3.61
C ARG A 81 16.31 -15.18 2.45
N SER A 82 16.92 -14.00 2.48
CA SER A 82 17.91 -13.58 1.49
C SER A 82 19.32 -14.04 1.88
N ASP A 83 20.26 -13.80 0.97
CA ASP A 83 21.70 -14.00 1.24
C ASP A 83 22.39 -12.68 1.62
N ILE A 84 21.63 -11.69 2.10
CA ILE A 84 22.17 -10.44 2.65
C ILE A 84 22.75 -10.72 4.04
N PRO A 85 24.03 -10.37 4.31
CA PRO A 85 24.63 -10.56 5.63
C PRO A 85 23.86 -9.85 6.75
N GLU A 86 23.67 -10.54 7.89
CA GLU A 86 22.91 -10.06 9.06
C GLU A 86 23.38 -8.69 9.58
N MET A 87 24.69 -8.41 9.48
CA MET A 87 25.27 -7.13 9.89
C MET A 87 24.67 -5.90 9.19
N TYR A 88 23.99 -6.08 8.05
CA TYR A 88 23.33 -5.01 7.32
C TYR A 88 21.83 -4.90 7.61
N HIS A 89 21.19 -5.93 8.17
CA HIS A 89 19.73 -6.01 8.31
C HIS A 89 19.18 -4.84 9.10
N GLU A 90 19.77 -4.55 10.27
CA GLU A 90 19.34 -3.47 11.15
C GLU A 90 19.37 -2.10 10.44
N SER A 91 20.48 -1.79 9.77
CA SER A 91 20.64 -0.52 9.06
C SER A 91 19.64 -0.36 7.90
N ILE A 92 19.30 -1.46 7.22
CA ILE A 92 18.28 -1.46 6.18
C ILE A 92 16.92 -1.19 6.81
N LEU A 93 16.52 -1.94 7.84
CA LEU A 93 15.23 -1.81 8.50
C LEU A 93 15.01 -0.41 9.10
N GLN A 94 16.02 0.17 9.74
CA GLN A 94 15.95 1.54 10.26
C GLN A 94 15.68 2.56 9.15
N LYS A 95 16.34 2.42 8.00
CA LYS A 95 16.10 3.28 6.84
C LYS A 95 14.67 3.11 6.29
N LEU A 96 14.13 1.90 6.28
CA LEU A 96 12.75 1.66 5.86
C LEU A 96 11.74 2.27 6.83
N ALA A 97 11.96 2.07 8.14
CA ALA A 97 11.11 2.62 9.18
C ALA A 97 11.07 4.16 9.10
N TYR A 98 12.23 4.79 8.90
CA TYR A 98 12.32 6.23 8.69
C TYR A 98 11.57 6.70 7.44
N VAL A 99 11.73 6.02 6.29
CA VAL A 99 10.98 6.37 5.08
C VAL A 99 9.48 6.21 5.27
N ALA A 100 9.04 5.13 5.93
CA ALA A 100 7.63 4.92 6.23
C ALA A 100 7.07 6.00 7.17
N PHE A 101 7.86 6.42 8.17
CA PHE A 101 7.53 7.53 9.06
C PHE A 101 7.33 8.83 8.30
N GLU A 102 8.32 9.25 7.51
CA GLU A 102 8.27 10.51 6.75
C GLU A 102 7.10 10.51 5.75
N MET A 103 6.88 9.41 5.03
CA MET A 103 5.79 9.32 4.06
C MET A 103 4.41 9.23 4.73
N GLY A 104 4.34 8.60 5.91
CA GLY A 104 3.17 8.64 6.76
C GLY A 104 2.80 10.06 7.16
N LYS A 105 3.78 10.84 7.65
CA LYS A 105 3.57 12.26 8.00
C LYS A 105 3.19 13.11 6.79
N GLU A 106 3.92 12.98 5.69
CA GLU A 106 3.65 13.72 4.45
C GLU A 106 2.23 13.47 3.94
N SER A 107 1.73 12.24 4.09
CA SER A 107 0.35 11.90 3.71
C SER A 107 -0.70 12.65 4.52
N LEU A 108 -0.43 12.91 5.82
CA LEU A 108 -1.31 13.69 6.68
C LEU A 108 -1.30 15.17 6.26
N PHE A 109 -0.11 15.74 6.03
CA PHE A 109 0.02 17.12 5.55
C PHE A 109 -0.66 17.33 4.20
N SER A 110 -0.59 16.33 3.32
CA SER A 110 -1.22 16.35 2.00
C SER A 110 -2.71 15.99 2.03
N ASN A 111 -3.31 15.74 3.20
CA ASN A 111 -4.71 15.31 3.37
C ASN A 111 -5.07 14.09 2.49
N LEU A 112 -4.13 13.15 2.34
CA LEU A 112 -4.36 11.93 1.57
C LEU A 112 -5.36 11.02 2.29
N THR A 113 -6.14 10.28 1.52
CA THR A 113 -6.94 9.19 2.09
C THR A 113 -6.04 8.11 2.63
N GLN A 114 -6.55 7.26 3.53
CA GLN A 114 -5.78 6.14 4.06
C GLN A 114 -5.25 5.21 2.96
N GLU A 115 -6.04 4.91 1.92
CA GLU A 115 -5.59 4.09 0.79
C GLU A 115 -4.42 4.75 0.02
N GLN A 116 -4.49 6.07 -0.17
CA GLN A 116 -3.43 6.84 -0.81
C GLN A 116 -2.16 6.88 0.04
N MET A 117 -2.29 7.07 1.36
CA MET A 117 -1.18 6.97 2.31
C MET A 117 -0.51 5.59 2.23
N LEU A 118 -1.28 4.51 2.32
CA LEU A 118 -0.75 3.15 2.25
C LEU A 118 0.02 2.92 0.95
N THR A 119 -0.54 3.36 -0.17
CA THR A 119 0.10 3.27 -1.49
C THR A 119 1.40 4.08 -1.54
N LEU A 120 1.39 5.30 -1.00
CA LEU A 120 2.57 6.17 -0.94
C LEU A 120 3.68 5.52 -0.12
N VAL A 121 3.37 5.06 1.10
CA VAL A 121 4.33 4.38 1.97
C VAL A 121 4.87 3.13 1.30
N GLU A 122 4.01 2.29 0.71
CA GLU A 122 4.41 1.08 -0.01
C GLU A 122 5.45 1.36 -1.10
N VAL A 123 5.14 2.29 -2.01
CA VAL A 123 6.01 2.63 -3.14
C VAL A 123 7.37 3.13 -2.64
N GLN A 124 7.37 3.98 -1.61
CA GLN A 124 8.59 4.61 -1.11
C GLN A 124 9.43 3.65 -0.29
N VAL A 125 8.83 2.80 0.53
CA VAL A 125 9.52 1.75 1.29
C VAL A 125 10.13 0.72 0.33
N LYS A 126 9.38 0.25 -0.68
CA LYS A 126 9.91 -0.66 -1.72
C LYS A 126 11.12 -0.03 -2.42
N LYS A 127 11.00 1.23 -2.85
CA LYS A 127 12.10 1.97 -3.48
C LYS A 127 13.31 2.11 -2.56
N ALA A 128 13.09 2.44 -1.29
CA ALA A 128 14.15 2.60 -0.29
C ALA A 128 14.87 1.27 -0.03
N PHE A 129 14.14 0.16 0.03
CA PHE A 129 14.67 -1.19 0.21
C PHE A 129 15.54 -1.61 -0.96
N THR A 130 15.02 -1.56 -2.18
CA THR A 130 15.78 -1.87 -3.40
C THR A 130 17.03 -1.00 -3.49
N LYS A 131 16.92 0.30 -3.19
CA LYS A 131 18.07 1.22 -3.17
C LYS A 131 19.11 0.82 -2.12
N ALA A 132 18.69 0.43 -0.92
CA ALA A 132 19.61 0.00 0.14
C ALA A 132 20.37 -1.28 -0.27
N CYS A 133 19.66 -2.29 -0.80
CA CYS A 133 20.29 -3.51 -1.31
C CYS A 133 21.22 -3.21 -2.51
N LYS A 134 20.80 -2.31 -3.42
CA LYS A 134 21.63 -1.90 -4.57
C LYS A 134 22.92 -1.22 -4.13
N GLN A 135 22.87 -0.38 -3.10
CA GLN A 135 24.07 0.25 -2.53
C GLN A 135 25.05 -0.79 -1.94
N LEU A 136 24.56 -1.86 -1.33
CA LEU A 136 25.42 -2.97 -0.88
C LEU A 136 26.07 -3.68 -2.07
N LEU A 137 25.32 -3.92 -3.14
CA LEU A 137 25.84 -4.52 -4.37
C LEU A 137 26.91 -3.63 -5.02
N ASP A 138 26.62 -2.34 -5.20
CA ASP A 138 27.53 -1.37 -5.84
C ASP A 138 28.83 -1.18 -5.05
N SER A 139 28.77 -1.40 -3.73
CA SER A 139 29.95 -1.36 -2.85
C SER A 139 30.65 -2.71 -2.69
N GLY A 140 30.23 -3.74 -3.43
CA GLY A 140 30.83 -5.07 -3.39
C GLY A 140 30.60 -5.84 -2.08
N LYS A 141 29.63 -5.42 -1.26
CA LYS A 141 29.33 -6.03 0.05
C LYS A 141 28.43 -7.27 -0.07
N ILE A 142 27.76 -7.43 -1.21
CA ILE A 142 26.90 -8.59 -1.53
C ILE A 142 27.11 -8.97 -3.00
N SER A 143 26.75 -10.21 -3.36
CA SER A 143 26.76 -10.68 -4.75
C SER A 143 25.54 -10.19 -5.54
N GLN A 144 25.64 -10.26 -6.88
CA GLN A 144 24.50 -10.03 -7.77
C GLN A 144 23.34 -11.01 -7.47
N GLU A 145 23.66 -12.28 -7.21
CA GLU A 145 22.68 -13.31 -6.86
C GLU A 145 21.92 -12.97 -5.57
N ALA A 146 22.63 -12.52 -4.52
CA ALA A 146 22.01 -12.10 -3.27
C ALA A 146 21.06 -10.90 -3.47
N TYR A 147 21.46 -9.94 -4.30
CA TYR A 147 20.63 -8.79 -4.67
C TYR A 147 19.37 -9.20 -5.45
N GLU A 148 19.51 -10.08 -6.45
CA GLU A 148 18.38 -10.57 -7.25
C GLU A 148 17.41 -11.39 -6.40
N LYS A 149 17.92 -12.28 -5.54
CA LYS A 149 17.12 -13.07 -4.60
C LYS A 149 16.26 -12.19 -3.71
N VAL A 150 16.84 -11.18 -3.05
CA VAL A 150 16.08 -10.31 -2.14
C VAL A 150 15.07 -9.42 -2.88
N CYS A 151 15.38 -8.99 -4.11
CA CYS A 151 14.44 -8.25 -4.95
C CYS A 151 13.27 -9.12 -5.41
N ASN A 152 13.52 -10.40 -5.70
CA ASN A 152 12.47 -11.34 -6.12
C ASN A 152 11.55 -11.75 -4.97
N LEU A 153 12.08 -11.90 -3.75
CA LEU A 153 11.26 -12.09 -2.54
C LEU A 153 10.30 -10.91 -2.32
N SER A 154 10.77 -9.69 -2.58
CA SER A 154 9.98 -8.46 -2.43
C SER A 154 8.85 -8.30 -3.47
N ASN A 155 8.88 -9.04 -4.57
CA ASN A 155 7.91 -8.98 -5.68
C ASN A 155 6.79 -10.02 -5.58
N ILE A 156 6.82 -10.91 -4.57
CA ILE A 156 5.70 -11.81 -4.31
C ILE A 156 4.61 -10.97 -3.63
N ASP A 157 3.75 -10.39 -4.47
CA ASP A 157 2.67 -9.41 -4.23
C ASP A 157 1.55 -9.87 -3.28
N GLU A 158 1.82 -10.75 -2.31
CA GLU A 158 0.80 -11.20 -1.37
C GLU A 158 0.42 -10.11 -0.34
N TYR A 159 1.26 -9.07 -0.20
CA TYR A 159 1.28 -8.19 0.96
C TYR A 159 0.38 -6.95 0.90
N SER A 160 0.08 -6.38 -0.28
CA SER A 160 -0.83 -5.22 -0.37
C SER A 160 -2.29 -5.56 -0.03
N SER A 161 -2.66 -6.85 -0.11
CA SER A 161 -4.02 -7.31 0.19
C SER A 161 -4.30 -7.55 1.69
N ARG A 162 -3.26 -7.55 2.54
CA ARG A 162 -3.36 -7.94 3.96
C ARG A 162 -2.87 -6.88 4.96
N LEU A 163 -2.25 -5.79 4.48
CA LEU A 163 -1.92 -4.64 5.34
C LEU A 163 -3.23 -4.10 5.94
N CYS A 164 -3.29 -4.00 7.26
CA CYS A 164 -4.45 -3.61 8.08
C CYS A 164 -5.48 -4.73 8.41
N HIS A 165 -5.11 -5.71 9.24
CA HIS A 165 -6.09 -6.63 9.85
C HIS A 165 -7.00 -5.99 10.94
N ASN A 166 -6.88 -4.69 11.24
CA ASN A 166 -7.76 -3.99 12.20
C ASN A 166 -8.32 -2.64 11.72
N VAL A 167 -8.21 -2.33 10.43
CA VAL A 167 -8.88 -1.16 9.84
C VAL A 167 -10.00 -1.68 8.95
N LYS A 168 -11.23 -1.17 9.14
CA LYS A 168 -12.33 -1.40 8.18
C LYS A 168 -11.97 -0.76 6.84
N ILE A 169 -11.36 -1.54 5.95
CA ILE A 169 -11.13 -1.15 4.56
C ILE A 169 -12.50 -1.14 3.88
N ALA A 170 -12.96 0.04 3.45
CA ALA A 170 -14.09 0.13 2.53
C ALA A 170 -13.71 -0.64 1.25
N PRO A 171 -14.61 -1.48 0.70
CA PRO A 171 -14.26 -2.37 -0.40
C PRO A 171 -13.69 -1.58 -1.59
N ARG A 172 -12.51 -2.00 -2.04
CA ARG A 172 -11.81 -1.54 -3.24
C ARG A 172 -12.80 -1.25 -4.35
N HIS A 173 -12.97 0.03 -4.72
CA HIS A 173 -13.85 0.39 -5.82
C HIS A 173 -13.29 -0.26 -7.09
N LYS A 174 -14.01 -1.26 -7.62
CA LYS A 174 -13.60 -1.96 -8.85
C LYS A 174 -13.43 -0.93 -9.95
N SER A 175 -12.25 -0.91 -10.57
CA SER A 175 -11.93 0.00 -11.67
C SER A 175 -13.05 -0.05 -12.73
N THR A 176 -13.73 1.07 -12.92
CA THR A 176 -14.81 1.25 -13.91
C THR A 176 -14.28 1.34 -15.34
N LEU A 177 -12.95 1.27 -15.52
CA LEU A 177 -12.24 1.46 -16.77
C LEU A 177 -12.63 0.43 -17.84
N LYS A 178 -12.93 -0.82 -17.44
CA LYS A 178 -13.43 -1.84 -18.38
C LYS A 178 -14.82 -1.50 -18.92
N TYR A 179 -15.67 -0.88 -18.11
CA TYR A 179 -17.03 -0.51 -18.50
C TYR A 179 -17.06 0.78 -19.33
N THR A 180 -16.24 1.78 -18.99
CA THR A 180 -16.09 3.00 -19.81
C THR A 180 -15.57 2.67 -21.21
N VAL A 181 -14.56 1.80 -21.31
CA VAL A 181 -14.02 1.36 -22.61
C VAL A 181 -15.06 0.58 -23.40
N GLY A 182 -15.81 -0.33 -22.76
CA GLY A 182 -16.89 -1.07 -23.42
C GLY A 182 -17.98 -0.17 -24.01
N ILE A 183 -18.43 0.83 -23.24
CA ILE A 183 -19.47 1.79 -23.68
C ILE A 183 -18.96 2.69 -24.82
N LEU A 184 -17.69 3.12 -24.76
CA LEU A 184 -17.09 3.90 -25.85
C LEU A 184 -17.04 3.10 -27.16
N ILE A 185 -16.67 1.82 -27.10
CA ILE A 185 -16.65 0.94 -28.29
C ILE A 185 -18.06 0.79 -28.88
N ILE A 186 -19.08 0.60 -28.04
CA ILE A 186 -20.47 0.48 -28.48
C ILE A 186 -20.96 1.79 -29.11
N GLY A 187 -20.64 2.95 -28.51
CA GLY A 187 -20.99 4.26 -29.06
C GLY A 187 -20.32 4.52 -30.41
N LEU A 188 -19.05 4.13 -30.55
CA LEU A 188 -18.29 4.31 -31.80
C LEU A 188 -18.83 3.39 -32.91
N PHE A 189 -19.24 2.17 -32.57
CA PHE A 189 -19.90 1.25 -33.50
C PHE A 189 -21.27 1.76 -33.96
N ALA A 190 -22.05 2.37 -33.07
CA ALA A 190 -23.33 3.00 -33.42
C ALA A 190 -23.15 4.20 -34.36
N LEU A 191 -22.11 5.00 -34.17
CA LEU A 191 -21.78 6.12 -35.06
C LEU A 191 -21.34 5.65 -36.45
N ILE A 192 -20.50 4.60 -36.53
CA ILE A 192 -20.04 4.04 -37.80
C ILE A 192 -21.22 3.44 -38.59
N THR A 193 -22.09 2.69 -37.93
CA THR A 193 -23.26 2.09 -38.59
C THR A 193 -24.24 3.15 -39.10
N SER A 194 -24.41 4.25 -38.36
CA SER A 194 -25.20 5.42 -38.79
C SER A 194 -24.60 6.13 -40.01
N ALA A 195 -23.27 6.26 -40.07
CA ALA A 195 -22.58 6.86 -41.21
C ALA A 195 -22.63 6.00 -42.49
N VAL A 196 -22.65 4.67 -42.35
CA VAL A 196 -22.66 3.73 -43.48
C VAL A 196 -24.07 3.47 -44.02
N PHE A 197 -25.11 3.54 -43.17
CA PHE A 197 -26.50 3.24 -43.55
C PHE A 197 -27.47 4.38 -43.22
N PRO A 198 -27.32 5.58 -43.81
CA PRO A 198 -28.06 6.79 -43.41
C PRO A 198 -29.59 6.73 -43.63
N GLU A 199 -30.07 5.86 -44.51
CA GLU A 199 -31.49 5.75 -44.89
C GLU A 199 -32.26 4.65 -44.14
N SER A 200 -31.64 3.98 -43.16
CA SER A 200 -32.31 2.90 -42.42
C SER A 200 -33.33 3.46 -41.42
N PRO A 201 -34.63 3.09 -41.52
CA PRO A 201 -35.66 3.57 -40.60
C PRO A 201 -35.42 3.13 -39.14
N TYR A 202 -34.64 2.07 -38.92
CA TYR A 202 -34.27 1.60 -37.59
C TYR A 202 -33.22 2.49 -36.90
N LEU A 203 -32.34 3.15 -37.67
CA LEU A 203 -31.29 4.02 -37.12
C LEU A 203 -31.84 5.33 -36.54
N ALA A 204 -32.97 5.82 -37.07
CA ALA A 204 -33.68 6.99 -36.54
C ALA A 204 -34.25 6.75 -35.12
N ILE A 205 -34.52 5.50 -34.76
CA ILE A 205 -35.04 5.10 -33.44
C ILE A 205 -33.89 4.71 -32.50
N ILE A 206 -32.90 3.98 -33.01
CA ILE A 206 -31.79 3.45 -32.18
C ILE A 206 -30.82 4.55 -31.74
N SER A 207 -30.52 5.52 -32.61
CA SER A 207 -29.58 6.61 -32.31
C SER A 207 -29.97 7.47 -31.10
N PRO A 208 -31.23 7.98 -30.98
CA PRO A 208 -31.61 8.76 -29.81
C PRO A 208 -31.63 7.95 -28.51
N ILE A 209 -31.99 6.66 -28.56
CA ILE A 209 -31.96 5.78 -27.38
C ILE A 209 -30.52 5.59 -26.88
N ILE A 210 -29.57 5.33 -27.77
CA ILE A 210 -28.15 5.20 -27.43
C ILE A 210 -27.60 6.52 -26.87
N LEU A 211 -28.02 7.66 -27.43
CA LEU A 211 -27.57 8.98 -26.98
C LEU A 211 -28.09 9.32 -25.57
N VAL A 212 -29.33 8.92 -25.25
CA VAL A 212 -29.90 9.06 -23.89
C VAL A 212 -29.19 8.14 -22.90
N LEU A 213 -28.86 6.91 -23.27
CA LEU A 213 -28.12 5.99 -22.40
C LEU A 213 -26.69 6.48 -22.14
N LEU A 214 -26.01 7.04 -23.16
CA LEU A 214 -24.70 7.66 -23.02
C LEU A 214 -24.76 8.92 -22.14
N SER A 215 -25.77 9.77 -22.29
CA SER A 215 -25.90 10.98 -21.47
C SER A 215 -26.25 10.66 -20.01
N MET A 216 -27.08 9.65 -19.76
CA MET A 216 -27.34 9.13 -18.40
C MET A 216 -26.08 8.55 -17.77
N TYR A 217 -25.27 7.81 -18.54
CA TYR A 217 -24.00 7.25 -18.06
C TYR A 217 -22.99 8.34 -17.68
N ILE A 218 -22.81 9.35 -18.55
CA ILE A 218 -21.95 10.50 -18.30
C ILE A 218 -22.44 11.27 -17.06
N GLY A 219 -23.75 11.49 -16.93
CA GLY A 219 -24.36 12.14 -15.77
C GLY A 219 -24.13 11.37 -14.46
N PHE A 220 -24.27 10.05 -14.45
CA PHE A 220 -23.96 9.21 -13.30
C PHE A 220 -22.46 9.21 -12.97
N TYR A 221 -21.59 9.18 -13.98
CA TYR A 221 -20.14 9.16 -13.79
C TYR A 221 -19.61 10.48 -13.22
N PHE A 222 -20.05 11.62 -13.75
CA PHE A 222 -19.69 12.94 -13.23
C PHE A 222 -20.37 13.24 -11.89
N GLY A 223 -21.64 12.83 -11.72
CA GLY A 223 -22.36 12.97 -10.46
C GLY A 223 -21.71 12.18 -9.33
N ALA A 224 -21.38 10.90 -9.56
CA ALA A 224 -20.70 10.07 -8.57
C ALA A 224 -19.31 10.61 -8.18
N ASN A 225 -18.55 11.22 -9.11
CA ASN A 225 -17.25 11.82 -8.80
C ASN A 225 -17.34 13.21 -8.14
N HIS A 226 -18.42 13.97 -8.33
CA HIS A 226 -18.58 15.31 -7.75
C HIS A 226 -19.23 15.30 -6.37
N PHE A 227 -20.12 14.34 -6.10
CA PHE A 227 -20.79 14.17 -4.79
C PHE A 227 -20.08 13.20 -3.83
N SER A 228 -18.93 12.64 -4.24
CA SER A 228 -18.09 11.78 -3.40
C SER A 228 -16.82 12.49 -2.87
N LYS A 229 -16.74 13.83 -2.98
CA LYS A 229 -15.71 14.65 -2.33
C LYS A 229 -16.22 15.19 -1.01
#